data_AF-A0A9N8QQ43-F1
#
_entry.id   AF-A0A9N8QQ43-F1
#
_cell.length_a   1.000
_cell.length_b   1.000
_cell.length_c   1.000
_cell.angle_alpha   90.00
_cell.angle_beta   90.00
_cell.angle_gamma   90.00
#
_symmetry.space_group_name_H-M   'P 1'
#
loop_
_entity.id
_entity.type
_entity.pdbx_description
1 polymer ?
#
loop_
_entity_poly.entity_id
_entity_poly.type
_entity_poly.pdbx_seq_one_letter_code
_entity_poly.pdbx_strand_id
1 'polypeptide(L)'
;PLVLDAGRILVLDLGEEKEKEVLDALAELEHIEGVASYSNPRFWPKDAESYIGTIRLQVQTVYLSETDGPSDKITPVTSLLPTSSPVHNFGGPNNKGGGDLATVVEPERLVRTVERHLKSHIHGLQSVTVQLELSAPLRSPGGAGGGGGVGAGNGGL
;
A
#
# COMPACT_ATOMS: atom_id res chain seq x y z
N PRO A 1 19.09 -33.47 -19.91
CA PRO A 1 19.24 -32.13 -19.28
C PRO A 1 18.47 -31.05 -20.04
N LEU A 2 18.91 -30.64 -21.24
CA LEU A 2 18.30 -29.55 -22.03
C LEU A 2 16.78 -29.67 -22.28
N VAL A 3 16.28 -30.87 -22.57
CA VAL A 3 14.84 -31.09 -22.81
C VAL A 3 14.02 -30.90 -21.53
N LEU A 4 14.58 -31.26 -20.38
CA LEU A 4 13.91 -31.07 -19.09
C LEU A 4 13.90 -29.59 -18.70
N ASP A 5 15.02 -28.90 -18.91
CA ASP A 5 15.15 -27.46 -18.60
C ASP A 5 14.22 -26.63 -19.49
N ALA A 6 14.18 -26.92 -20.80
CA ALA A 6 13.23 -26.32 -21.72
C ALA A 6 11.77 -26.64 -21.34
N GLY A 7 11.51 -27.89 -20.90
CA GLY A 7 10.20 -28.30 -20.42
C GLY A 7 9.70 -27.45 -19.25
N ARG A 8 10.55 -27.24 -18.23
CA ARG A 8 10.23 -26.40 -17.06
C ARG A 8 9.87 -24.96 -17.45
N ILE A 9 10.65 -24.37 -18.35
CA ILE A 9 10.37 -23.01 -18.85
C ILE A 9 8.99 -22.96 -19.51
N LEU A 10 8.65 -23.94 -20.35
CA LEU A 10 7.38 -23.98 -21.06
C LEU A 10 6.16 -24.16 -20.14
N VAL A 11 6.33 -24.90 -19.04
CA VAL A 11 5.26 -25.10 -18.04
C VAL A 11 5.29 -24.06 -16.91
N LEU A 12 6.19 -23.08 -16.99
CA LEU A 12 6.39 -22.03 -15.99
C LEU A 12 6.75 -22.58 -14.59
N ASP A 13 7.44 -23.71 -14.55
CA ASP A 13 7.86 -24.37 -13.32
C ASP A 13 9.17 -23.78 -12.79
N LEU A 14 9.13 -23.27 -11.56
CA LEU A 14 10.29 -22.71 -10.85
C LEU A 14 11.19 -23.81 -10.26
N GLY A 15 10.62 -24.98 -9.97
CA GLY A 15 11.24 -26.00 -9.13
C GLY A 15 11.20 -25.65 -7.63
N GLU A 16 11.33 -26.69 -6.80
CA GLU A 16 11.13 -26.61 -5.35
C GLU A 16 12.07 -25.62 -4.63
N GLU A 17 13.35 -25.59 -5.03
CA GLU A 17 14.35 -24.71 -4.39
C GLU A 17 14.04 -23.24 -4.63
N LYS A 18 13.71 -22.88 -5.87
CA LYS A 18 13.39 -21.50 -6.23
C LYS A 18 12.04 -21.06 -5.66
N GLU A 19 11.06 -21.96 -5.63
CA GLU A 19 9.78 -21.70 -4.99
C GLU A 19 9.95 -21.39 -3.50
N LYS A 20 10.79 -22.14 -2.80
CA LYS A 20 11.11 -21.88 -1.39
C LYS A 20 11.75 -20.50 -1.19
N GLU A 21 12.74 -20.14 -2.00
CA GLU A 21 13.39 -18.82 -1.94
C GLU A 21 12.40 -17.67 -2.18
N VAL A 22 11.44 -17.85 -3.10
CA VAL A 22 10.35 -16.89 -3.33
C VAL A 22 9.46 -16.77 -2.09
N LEU A 23 9.08 -17.89 -1.47
CA LEU A 23 8.24 -17.88 -0.27
C LEU A 23 8.93 -17.21 0.92
N ASP A 24 10.21 -17.49 1.13
CA ASP A 24 11.02 -16.88 2.18
C ASP A 24 11.10 -15.35 1.97
N ALA A 25 11.37 -14.90 0.73
CA ALA A 25 11.38 -13.48 0.38
C ALA A 25 10.01 -12.80 0.59
N LEU A 26 8.92 -13.47 0.24
CA LEU A 26 7.56 -12.94 0.42
C LEU A 26 7.16 -12.83 1.90
N ALA A 27 7.65 -13.72 2.77
CA ALA A 27 7.41 -13.61 4.21
C ALA A 27 8.11 -12.39 4.82
N GLU A 28 9.27 -12.00 4.27
CA GLU A 28 9.99 -10.80 4.72
C GLU A 28 9.32 -9.49 4.26
N LEU A 29 8.51 -9.51 3.18
CA LEU A 29 7.82 -8.31 2.67
C LEU A 29 6.89 -7.66 3.71
N GLU A 30 6.24 -8.46 4.56
CA GLU A 30 5.31 -7.95 5.59
C GLU A 30 6.03 -7.11 6.66
N HIS A 31 7.34 -7.26 6.79
CA HIS A 31 8.16 -6.51 7.74
C HIS A 31 8.65 -5.17 7.19
N ILE A 32 8.38 -4.86 5.92
CA ILE A 32 8.76 -3.60 5.29
C ILE A 32 7.77 -2.49 5.70
N GLU A 33 8.30 -1.41 6.27
CA GLU A 33 7.50 -0.24 6.66
C GLU A 33 6.67 0.30 5.48
N GLY A 34 5.36 0.45 5.71
CA GLY A 34 4.41 0.95 4.71
C GLY A 34 3.70 -0.14 3.90
N VAL A 35 4.17 -1.40 3.94
CA VAL A 35 3.42 -2.54 3.41
C VAL A 35 2.32 -2.93 4.39
N ALA A 36 1.07 -2.94 3.95
CA ALA A 36 -0.06 -3.45 4.73
C ALA A 36 -0.26 -4.95 4.49
N SER A 37 -0.19 -5.38 3.23
CA SER A 37 -0.24 -6.80 2.84
C SER A 37 0.24 -6.99 1.40
N TYR A 38 0.40 -8.24 0.98
CA TYR A 38 0.60 -8.58 -0.43
C TYR A 38 -0.39 -9.66 -0.87
N SER A 39 -0.65 -9.73 -2.17
CA SER A 39 -1.51 -10.75 -2.75
C SER A 39 -1.13 -11.10 -4.19
N ASN A 40 -1.64 -12.24 -4.65
CA ASN A 40 -1.41 -12.77 -6.00
C ASN A 40 0.07 -12.76 -6.46
N PRO A 41 1.04 -13.23 -5.63
CA PRO A 41 2.41 -13.39 -6.10
C PRO A 41 2.45 -14.45 -7.21
N ARG A 42 3.10 -14.12 -8.33
CA ARG A 42 3.34 -15.05 -9.45
C ARG A 42 4.75 -14.83 -9.95
N PHE A 43 5.52 -15.90 -10.03
CA PHE A 43 6.89 -15.90 -10.54
C PHE A 43 7.04 -17.04 -11.53
N TRP A 44 7.83 -16.83 -12.57
CA TRP A 44 8.09 -17.85 -13.58
C TRP A 44 9.45 -17.64 -14.25
N PRO A 45 10.06 -18.71 -14.79
CA PRO A 45 11.29 -18.61 -15.55
C PRO A 45 11.07 -17.84 -16.85
N LYS A 46 12.01 -16.93 -17.16
CA LYS A 46 12.10 -16.25 -18.45
C LYS A 46 13.05 -17.01 -19.40
N ASP A 47 14.14 -17.51 -18.85
CA ASP A 47 15.12 -18.36 -19.53
C ASP A 47 15.73 -19.34 -18.52
N ALA A 48 16.84 -20.00 -18.87
CA ALA A 48 17.46 -21.02 -18.03
C ALA A 48 18.02 -20.48 -16.69
N GLU A 49 18.29 -19.17 -16.59
CA GLU A 49 18.97 -18.57 -15.45
C GLU A 49 18.21 -17.37 -14.85
N SER A 50 17.23 -16.83 -15.57
CA SER A 50 16.51 -15.64 -15.17
C SER A 50 15.01 -15.87 -14.95
N TYR A 51 14.48 -15.13 -13.99
CA TYR A 51 13.09 -15.19 -13.55
C TYR A 51 12.44 -13.81 -13.63
N ILE A 52 11.13 -13.81 -13.82
CA ILE A 52 10.32 -12.60 -13.71
C ILE A 52 9.10 -12.88 -12.84
N GLY A 53 8.49 -11.82 -12.31
CA GLY A 53 7.30 -11.98 -11.50
C GLY A 53 6.40 -10.76 -11.43
N THR A 54 5.27 -10.97 -10.77
CA THR A 54 4.25 -9.97 -10.51
C THR A 54 3.72 -10.15 -9.10
N ILE A 55 3.43 -9.05 -8.43
CA ILE A 55 2.83 -9.06 -7.09
C ILE A 55 1.90 -7.86 -6.93
N ARG A 56 0.82 -8.04 -6.16
CA ARG A 56 -0.03 -6.95 -5.70
C ARG A 56 0.37 -6.55 -4.30
N LEU A 57 0.56 -5.26 -4.08
CA LEU A 57 1.00 -4.71 -2.81
C LEU A 57 -0.07 -3.77 -2.28
N GLN A 58 -0.61 -4.08 -1.10
CA GLN A 58 -1.49 -3.19 -0.37
C GLN A 58 -0.64 -2.27 0.50
N VAL A 59 -0.84 -0.97 0.36
CA VAL A 59 -0.08 0.04 1.09
C VAL A 59 -0.90 0.57 2.25
N GLN A 60 -0.26 0.72 3.42
CA GLN A 60 -0.86 1.36 4.58
C GLN A 60 -0.91 2.86 4.32
N THR A 61 -2.11 3.41 4.12
CA THR A 61 -2.27 4.87 3.98
C THR A 61 -2.68 5.45 5.32
N VAL A 62 -1.81 6.28 5.90
CA VAL A 62 -2.13 7.06 7.10
C VAL A 62 -2.53 8.47 6.64
N TYR A 63 -3.80 8.81 6.81
CA TYR A 63 -4.30 10.17 6.63
C TYR A 63 -4.37 10.84 7.99
N LEU A 64 -3.75 12.01 8.15
CA LEU A 64 -4.13 12.93 9.22
C LEU A 64 -5.43 13.62 8.81
N SER A 65 -6.47 13.46 9.61
CA SER A 65 -7.61 14.39 9.57
C SER A 65 -7.17 15.71 10.19
N GLU A 66 -7.17 16.81 9.42
CA GLU A 66 -7.27 18.15 9.99
C GLU A 66 -8.64 18.26 10.67
N THR A 67 -8.73 17.91 11.95
CA THR A 67 -9.85 18.31 12.78
C THR A 67 -9.61 19.74 13.25
N ASP A 68 -10.14 20.72 12.52
CA ASP A 68 -11.01 21.74 13.11
C ASP A 68 -11.77 22.53 12.02
N GLY A 69 -13.08 22.29 11.89
CA GLY A 69 -13.94 23.07 11.00
C GLY A 69 -15.23 22.35 10.57
N PRO A 70 -16.43 22.89 10.87
CA PRO A 70 -17.68 22.29 10.44
C PRO A 70 -18.05 22.80 9.03
N SER A 71 -17.84 21.99 7.99
CA SER A 71 -18.66 22.09 6.77
C SER A 71 -18.46 20.91 5.82
N ASP A 72 -19.60 20.32 5.47
CA ASP A 72 -19.81 19.18 4.60
C ASP A 72 -19.26 19.36 3.18
N LYS A 73 -18.03 18.93 2.88
CA LYS A 73 -17.60 18.51 1.51
C LYS A 73 -16.42 17.52 1.57
N ILE A 74 -16.71 16.22 1.61
CA ILE A 74 -15.71 15.17 1.33
C ILE A 74 -15.57 15.09 -0.20
N THR A 75 -14.55 15.73 -0.77
CA THR A 75 -14.12 15.48 -2.15
C THR A 75 -13.02 14.41 -2.15
N PRO A 76 -13.22 13.23 -2.75
CA PRO A 76 -12.13 12.29 -2.97
C PRO A 76 -11.17 12.89 -3.99
N VAL A 77 -9.89 13.08 -3.61
CA VAL A 77 -8.84 13.45 -4.57
C VAL A 77 -8.43 12.19 -5.35
N THR A 78 -9.29 11.75 -6.25
CA THR A 78 -8.87 10.86 -7.35
C THR A 78 -8.50 11.77 -8.50
N SER A 79 -7.23 12.14 -8.62
CA SER A 79 -6.61 12.61 -9.88
C SER A 79 -5.11 12.89 -9.66
N LEU A 80 -4.28 11.85 -9.76
CA LEU A 80 -2.92 12.03 -10.26
C LEU A 80 -2.92 11.61 -11.75
N LEU A 81 -3.41 12.52 -12.59
CA LEU A 81 -2.95 12.68 -13.96
C LEU A 81 -2.11 13.97 -13.99
N PRO A 82 -0.97 14.04 -14.70
CA PRO A 82 -0.21 15.27 -14.75
C PRO A 82 -0.92 16.23 -15.70
N THR A 83 -1.49 17.32 -15.17
CA THR A 83 -1.86 18.46 -15.99
C THR A 83 -1.37 19.76 -15.37
N SER A 84 -0.69 20.51 -16.20
CA SER A 84 -0.01 21.77 -15.98
C SER A 84 -0.92 22.86 -15.40
N SER A 85 -0.48 23.56 -14.35
CA SER A 85 -0.32 25.03 -14.26
C SER A 85 -0.08 25.50 -12.81
N PRO A 86 0.70 26.58 -12.56
CA PRO A 86 1.10 27.02 -11.22
C PRO A 86 0.14 28.08 -10.65
N VAL A 87 -0.31 27.90 -9.41
CA VAL A 87 -0.93 28.96 -8.60
C VAL A 87 0.03 29.33 -7.48
N HIS A 88 0.55 30.56 -7.56
CA HIS A 88 1.22 31.24 -6.47
C HIS A 88 0.18 31.57 -5.38
N ASN A 89 0.48 31.29 -4.11
CA ASN A 89 -0.04 32.13 -3.04
C ASN A 89 0.94 32.21 -1.87
N PHE A 90 1.43 33.44 -1.64
CA PHE A 90 2.24 33.84 -0.49
C PHE A 90 1.33 34.06 0.72
N GLY A 91 1.70 33.51 1.88
CA GLY A 91 1.06 33.83 3.17
C GLY A 91 1.84 33.22 4.33
N GLY A 92 2.46 34.07 5.13
CA GLY A 92 3.50 33.74 6.10
C GLY A 92 3.04 33.19 7.47
N PRO A 93 3.97 33.12 8.45
CA PRO A 93 4.07 32.02 9.40
C PRO A 93 3.58 32.38 10.81
N ASN A 94 3.05 31.40 11.53
CA ASN A 94 3.32 31.16 12.96
C ASN A 94 2.33 30.14 13.52
N ASN A 95 2.78 28.93 13.82
CA ASN A 95 2.44 28.35 15.12
C ASN A 95 3.45 27.27 15.54
N LYS A 96 3.94 27.39 16.77
CA LYS A 96 4.76 26.37 17.44
C LYS A 96 3.83 25.24 17.89
N GLY A 97 3.88 24.10 17.22
CA GLY A 97 3.29 22.84 17.67
C GLY A 97 4.28 21.71 17.39
N GLY A 98 4.83 21.11 18.45
CA GLY A 98 5.60 19.88 18.35
C GLY A 98 4.67 18.65 18.38
N GLY A 99 5.04 17.63 17.60
CA GLY A 99 4.31 16.36 17.40
C GLY A 99 3.16 16.54 16.40
N ASP A 100 3.10 15.92 15.23
CA ASP A 100 3.37 14.51 14.94
C ASP A 100 3.70 14.42 13.42
N LEU A 101 4.86 13.84 13.10
CA LEU A 101 5.40 13.82 11.74
C LEU A 101 4.68 12.75 10.91
N ALA A 102 3.60 13.11 10.23
CA ALA A 102 2.96 12.23 9.27
C ALA A 102 3.97 11.73 8.23
N THR A 103 4.30 10.44 8.29
CA THR A 103 5.07 9.78 7.25
C THR A 103 4.15 9.59 6.05
N VAL A 104 4.20 10.56 5.13
CA VAL A 104 3.70 10.33 3.77
C VAL A 104 4.57 9.22 3.19
N VAL A 105 4.11 7.97 3.28
CA VAL A 105 4.74 6.84 2.62
C VAL A 105 4.59 7.11 1.13
N GLU A 106 5.66 7.61 0.51
CA GLU A 106 5.70 7.87 -0.91
C GLU A 106 5.62 6.50 -1.63
N PRO A 107 4.52 6.18 -2.34
CA PRO A 107 4.28 4.85 -2.87
C PRO A 107 5.39 4.41 -3.85
N GLU A 108 5.96 5.37 -4.57
CA GLU A 108 7.09 5.17 -5.47
C GLU A 108 8.38 4.73 -4.75
N ARG A 109 8.58 5.15 -3.49
CA ARG A 109 9.71 4.66 -2.70
C ARG A 109 9.47 3.24 -2.22
N LEU A 110 8.24 2.95 -1.79
CA LEU A 110 7.86 1.63 -1.32
C LEU A 110 8.01 0.57 -2.42
N VAL A 111 7.53 0.85 -3.64
CA VAL A 111 7.70 -0.05 -4.80
C VAL A 111 9.18 -0.36 -5.03
N ARG A 112 10.05 0.66 -5.04
CA ARG A 112 11.49 0.47 -5.24
C ARG A 112 12.13 -0.32 -4.12
N THR A 113 11.69 -0.13 -2.88
CA THR A 113 12.18 -0.90 -1.72
C THR A 113 11.77 -2.36 -1.84
N VAL A 114 10.51 -2.65 -2.15
CA VAL A 114 10.00 -4.02 -2.34
C VAL A 114 10.68 -4.70 -3.53
N GLU A 115 10.79 -4.01 -4.67
CA GLU A 115 11.49 -4.54 -5.84
C GLU A 115 12.94 -4.87 -5.52
N ARG A 116 13.65 -3.97 -4.83
CA ARG A 116 15.04 -4.20 -4.41
C ARG A 116 15.14 -5.39 -3.47
N HIS A 117 14.25 -5.48 -2.50
CA HIS A 117 14.22 -6.55 -1.51
C HIS A 117 14.03 -7.91 -2.21
N LEU A 118 13.02 -8.03 -3.07
CA LEU A 118 12.78 -9.25 -3.85
C LEU A 118 13.96 -9.61 -4.75
N LYS A 119 14.58 -8.63 -5.42
CA LYS A 119 15.75 -8.88 -6.29
C LYS A 119 17.01 -9.26 -5.52
N SER A 120 17.18 -8.78 -4.29
CA SER A 120 18.32 -9.16 -3.45
C SER A 120 18.17 -10.56 -2.87
N HIS A 121 16.93 -11.00 -2.64
CA HIS A 121 16.64 -12.27 -1.99
C HIS A 121 16.42 -13.41 -2.99
N ILE A 122 15.86 -13.11 -4.17
CA ILE A 122 15.60 -14.09 -5.23
C ILE A 122 16.67 -14.00 -6.32
N HIS A 123 17.66 -14.89 -6.26
CA HIS A 123 18.73 -15.00 -7.24
C HIS A 123 18.19 -15.27 -8.64
N GLY A 124 18.62 -14.45 -9.61
CA GLY A 124 18.17 -14.53 -11.00
C GLY A 124 16.88 -13.76 -11.29
N LEU A 125 16.25 -13.11 -10.30
CA LEU A 125 15.07 -12.27 -10.55
C LEU A 125 15.45 -11.01 -11.35
N GLN A 126 15.10 -10.98 -12.63
CA GLN A 126 15.44 -9.88 -13.53
C GLN A 126 14.46 -8.70 -13.38
N SER A 127 13.17 -8.99 -13.29
CA SER A 127 12.12 -7.97 -13.24
C SER A 127 10.95 -8.45 -12.39
N VAL A 128 10.39 -7.53 -11.59
CA VAL A 128 9.13 -7.75 -10.89
C VAL A 128 8.21 -6.57 -11.17
N THR A 129 6.96 -6.85 -11.51
CA THR A 129 5.93 -5.81 -11.64
C THR A 129 5.15 -5.73 -10.34
N VAL A 130 5.13 -4.56 -9.71
CA VAL A 130 4.38 -4.31 -8.48
C VAL A 130 3.12 -3.52 -8.82
N GLN A 131 1.96 -4.12 -8.57
CA GLN A 131 0.68 -3.43 -8.68
C GLN A 131 0.28 -2.91 -7.30
N LEU A 132 0.18 -1.60 -7.16
CA LEU A 132 -0.23 -0.98 -5.89
C LEU A 132 -1.75 -0.97 -5.75
N GLU A 133 -2.22 -1.40 -4.57
CA GLU A 133 -3.61 -1.32 -4.14
C GLU A 133 -3.68 -0.48 -2.86
N LEU A 134 -4.65 0.43 -2.81
CA LEU A 134 -4.88 1.25 -1.62
C LEU A 134 -5.76 0.46 -0.64
N SER A 135 -5.25 0.18 0.55
CA SER A 135 -6.08 -0.34 1.62
C SER A 135 -7.02 0.76 2.10
N ALA A 136 -8.33 0.45 2.20
CA ALA A 136 -9.30 1.41 2.72
C ALA A 136 -8.88 1.81 4.15
N PRO A 137 -8.92 3.11 4.51
CA PRO A 137 -8.59 3.53 5.86
C PRO A 137 -9.56 2.85 6.82
N LEU A 138 -9.03 2.22 7.87
CA LEU A 138 -9.79 1.68 8.99
C LEU A 138 -10.68 2.80 9.57
N ARG A 139 -11.96 2.84 9.16
CA ARG A 139 -12.96 3.68 9.80
C ARG A 139 -13.23 3.06 11.16
N SER A 140 -12.73 3.67 12.23
CA SER A 140 -13.05 3.25 13.60
C SER A 140 -14.57 3.11 13.77
N PRO A 141 -15.10 1.93 14.12
CA PRO A 141 -16.51 1.77 14.46
C PRO A 141 -16.72 2.31 15.88
N GLY A 142 -17.08 3.60 16.00
CA GLY A 142 -17.15 4.23 17.32
C GLY A 142 -17.96 5.52 17.38
N GLY A 143 -19.09 5.58 16.68
CA GLY A 143 -20.08 6.67 16.80
C GLY A 143 -21.37 6.18 17.43
N ALA A 144 -21.32 5.70 18.68
CA ALA A 144 -22.53 5.43 19.47
C ALA A 144 -23.13 6.78 19.89
N GLY A 145 -24.07 7.30 19.09
CA GLY A 145 -24.84 8.51 19.39
C GLY A 145 -25.74 8.29 20.61
N GLY A 146 -25.29 8.72 21.78
CA GLY A 146 -26.12 8.85 22.98
C GLY A 146 -27.00 10.09 22.89
N GLY A 147 -28.17 9.97 22.25
CA GLY A 147 -29.22 10.99 22.24
C GLY A 147 -30.01 10.99 23.56
N GLY A 148 -29.48 11.65 24.60
CA GLY A 148 -30.18 11.90 25.85
C GLY A 148 -30.97 13.21 25.79
N GLY A 149 -32.14 13.20 25.15
CA GLY A 149 -33.10 14.31 25.18
C GLY A 149 -34.27 14.00 26.12
N VAL A 150 -34.26 14.53 27.34
CA VAL A 150 -35.43 14.54 28.24
C VAL A 150 -36.00 15.95 28.28
N GLY A 151 -37.02 16.17 27.45
CA GLY A 151 -37.90 17.33 27.48
C GLY A 151 -39.04 17.14 28.50
N ALA A 152 -39.41 18.24 29.13
CA ALA A 152 -40.35 18.34 30.24
C ALA A 152 -41.84 18.28 29.84
N GLY A 153 -42.67 17.86 30.80
CA GLY A 153 -44.03 18.38 31.04
C GLY A 153 -45.21 17.53 30.52
N ASN A 154 -46.04 17.00 31.44
CA ASN A 154 -47.24 17.68 31.97
C ASN A 154 -48.34 16.67 32.42
N GLY A 155 -48.98 16.96 33.56
CA GLY A 155 -50.42 16.72 33.79
C GLY A 155 -50.86 15.43 34.51
N GLY A 156 -51.37 15.58 35.74
CA GLY A 156 -52.36 14.65 36.28
C GLY A 156 -52.39 14.50 37.81
N LEU A 157 -53.00 15.46 38.51
CA LEU A 157 -54.17 15.34 39.42
C LEU A 157 -54.17 16.47 40.46
#